data_AF-A0A7Y9E9F5-F1
#
_entry.id   AF-A0A7Y9E9F5-F1
#
_cell.length_a   1.000
_cell.length_b   1.000
_cell.length_c   1.000
_cell.angle_alpha   90.00
_cell.angle_beta   90.00
_cell.angle_gamma   90.00
#
_symmetry.space_group_name_H-M   'P 1'
#
loop_
_entity.id
_entity.type
_entity.pdbx_description
1 polymer ?
#
loop_
_entity_poly.entity_id
_entity_poly.type
_entity_poly.pdbx_seq_one_letter_code
_entity_poly.pdbx_strand_id
1 'polypeptide(L)' 'MTGETDWERRRRLAEVFGDVLPETTSDERDPEARRDRGRGEDAGERWLKDQVPPHHG' A
#
# COMPACT_ATOMS: atom_id res chain seq x y z
N MET A 1 -20.70 20.40 -7.10
CA MET A 1 -19.99 19.10 -7.08
C MET A 1 -20.89 18.11 -6.38
N THR A 2 -21.56 17.24 -7.13
CA THR A 2 -22.31 16.12 -6.55
C THR A 2 -21.30 15.13 -5.99
N GLY A 3 -21.32 14.92 -4.69
CA GLY A 3 -20.47 13.92 -4.04
C GLY A 3 -20.87 12.50 -4.46
N GLU A 4 -19.90 11.60 -4.39
CA GLU A 4 -20.10 10.16 -4.53
C GLU A 4 -21.11 9.66 -3.48
N THR A 5 -22.01 8.77 -3.89
CA THR A 5 -22.94 8.10 -2.98
C THR A 5 -22.25 7.00 -2.18
N ASP A 6 -22.83 6.57 -1.06
CA ASP A 6 -22.24 5.52 -0.21
C ASP A 6 -22.03 4.18 -0.95
N TRP A 7 -22.88 3.86 -1.92
CA TRP A 7 -22.78 2.61 -2.69
C TRP A 7 -21.64 2.66 -3.70
N GLU A 8 -21.43 3.82 -4.35
CA GLU A 8 -20.31 4.04 -5.27
C GLU A 8 -18.99 3.94 -4.50
N ARG A 9 -18.92 4.60 -3.34
CA ARG A 9 -17.74 4.58 -2.48
C ARG A 9 -17.38 3.17 -2.06
N ARG A 10 -18.37 2.35 -1.66
CA ARG A 10 -18.13 0.96 -1.25
C ARG A 10 -17.68 0.09 -2.42
N ARG A 11 -18.27 0.27 -3.61
CA ARG A 11 -17.87 -0.46 -4.83
C ARG A 11 -16.43 -0.14 -5.23
N ARG A 12 -16.03 1.14 -5.21
CA ARG A 12 -14.67 1.57 -5.52
C ARG A 12 -13.64 0.98 -4.55
N LEU A 13 -13.97 0.91 -3.27
CA LEU A 13 -13.09 0.29 -2.28
C LEU A 13 -12.97 -1.22 -2.50
N ALA A 14 -14.07 -1.91 -2.82
CA ALA A 14 -14.07 -3.35 -3.08
C ALA A 14 -13.22 -3.74 -4.31
N GLU A 15 -13.12 -2.88 -5.34
CA GLU A 15 -12.27 -3.12 -6.51
C GLU A 15 -10.77 -3.21 -6.16
N VAL A 16 -10.33 -2.47 -5.13
CA VAL A 16 -8.92 -2.44 -4.70
C VAL A 16 -8.65 -3.42 -3.56
N PHE A 17 -9.59 -3.54 -2.62
CA PHE A 17 -9.37 -4.24 -1.35
C PHE A 17 -10.16 -5.55 -1.22
N GLY A 18 -11.10 -5.83 -2.13
CA GLY A 18 -12.06 -6.92 -2.02
C GLY A 18 -13.28 -6.57 -1.15
N ASP A 19 -14.26 -7.47 -1.10
CA ASP A 19 -15.51 -7.27 -0.36
C ASP A 19 -15.33 -7.35 1.16
N VAL A 20 -14.28 -8.06 1.62
CA VAL A 20 -13.94 -8.20 3.03
C VAL A 20 -12.77 -7.27 3.33
N LEU A 21 -13.04 -6.20 4.09
CA LEU A 21 -11.99 -5.36 4.60
C LEU A 21 -11.25 -6.08 5.74
N PRO A 22 -9.92 -5.91 5.86
CA PRO A 22 -9.18 -6.45 6.99
C PRO A 22 -9.71 -5.86 8.29
N GLU A 23 -9.78 -6.71 9.32
CA GLU A 23 -10.29 -6.35 10.66
C GLU A 23 -9.38 -5.32 11.35
N THR A 24 -8.11 -5.27 10.96
CA THR A 24 -7.09 -4.38 11.52
C THR A 24 -6.56 -3.41 10.48
N THR A 25 -6.23 -2.19 10.89
CA THR A 25 -5.60 -1.19 10.02
C THR A 25 -4.12 -1.48 9.76
N SER A 26 -3.45 -0.68 8.93
CA SER A 26 -1.99 -0.82 8.78
C SER A 26 -1.28 -0.51 10.09
N ASP A 27 -1.61 0.58 10.77
CA ASP A 27 -0.85 1.03 11.94
C ASP A 27 -0.94 0.05 13.14
N GLU A 28 -1.99 -0.76 13.20
CA GLU A 28 -2.17 -1.81 14.22
C GLU A 28 -1.40 -3.11 13.94
N ARG A 29 -1.01 -3.35 12.68
CA ARG A 29 -0.30 -4.58 12.30
C ARG A 29 1.18 -4.46 12.61
N ASP A 30 1.74 -5.51 13.17
CA ASP A 30 3.18 -5.62 13.41
C ASP A 30 3.99 -5.39 12.11
N PRO A 31 4.96 -4.46 12.10
CA PRO A 31 5.85 -4.24 10.97
C PRO A 31 6.74 -5.45 10.64
N GLU A 32 7.06 -6.32 11.59
CA GLU A 32 7.88 -7.52 11.31
C GLU A 32 7.09 -8.56 10.50
N ALA A 33 5.81 -8.77 10.79
CA ALA A 33 4.91 -9.61 9.99
C ALA A 33 4.71 -9.15 8.52
N ARG A 34 5.21 -7.97 8.13
CA ARG A 34 5.26 -7.50 6.72
C ARG A 34 6.53 -7.97 6.00
N ARG A 35 7.62 -8.20 6.72
CA ARG A 35 8.93 -8.60 6.17
C ARG A 35 8.87 -10.03 5.62
N ASP A 36 8.14 -10.91 6.29
CA ASP A 36 7.98 -12.33 5.92
C ASP A 36 7.17 -12.56 4.63
N ARG A 37 6.36 -11.59 4.17
CA ARG A 37 5.47 -11.77 3.01
C ARG A 37 6.10 -11.50 1.63
N GLY A 38 7.43 -11.59 1.52
CA GLY A 38 8.09 -11.73 0.21
C GLY A 38 8.85 -10.51 -0.32
N ARG A 39 9.20 -9.56 0.55
CA ARG A 39 10.29 -8.61 0.24
C ARG A 39 11.30 -8.70 1.37
N GLY A 40 12.31 -9.56 1.18
CA GLY A 40 13.52 -9.52 1.99
C GLY A 40 14.10 -8.11 2.00
N GLU A 41 14.89 -7.82 3.02
CA GLU A 41 15.52 -6.52 3.30
C GLU A 41 16.13 -5.87 2.03
N ASP A 42 16.63 -6.71 1.12
CA ASP A 42 17.22 -6.36 -0.18
C ASP A 42 16.30 -5.59 -1.14
N ALA A 43 14.98 -5.81 -1.11
CA ALA A 43 14.06 -5.22 -2.08
C ALA A 43 13.79 -3.73 -1.80
N GLY A 44 13.79 -3.34 -0.52
CA GLY A 44 13.65 -1.94 -0.11
C GLY A 44 14.89 -1.13 -0.44
N GLU A 45 16.08 -1.70 -0.20
CA GLU A 45 17.34 -1.05 -0.53
C GLU A 45 17.54 -0.84 -2.03
N ARG A 46 17.14 -1.81 -2.86
CA ARG A 46 17.20 -1.70 -4.33
C ARG A 46 16.33 -0.57 -4.83
N TRP A 47 15.06 -0.52 -4.39
CA TRP A 47 14.16 0.57 -4.76
C TRP A 47 14.72 1.95 -4.36
N LEU A 48 15.26 2.08 -3.15
CA LEU A 48 15.84 3.35 -2.69
C LEU A 48 17.03 3.80 -3.55
N LYS A 49 17.91 2.87 -3.94
CA LYS A 49 19.05 3.15 -4.83
C LYS A 49 18.62 3.56 -6.23
N ASP A 50 17.51 3.01 -6.73
CA ASP A 50 16.97 3.33 -8.05
C ASP A 50 16.27 4.71 -8.12
N GLN A 51 15.94 5.31 -6.96
CA GLN A 51 15.31 6.63 -6.89
C GLN A 51 16.31 7.80 -6.82
N VAL A 52 17.61 7.55 -6.93
CA VAL A 52 18.61 8.63 -6.93
C VAL A 52 18.49 9.44 -8.22
N PRO A 53 18.08 10.72 -8.17
CA PRO A 53 17.97 11.56 -9.35
C PRO A 53 19.34 11.69 -10.02
N PRO A 54 19.42 11.77 -11.37
CA PRO A 54 20.69 11.99 -12.02
C PRO A 54 21.34 13.26 -11.46
N HIS A 55 22.56 13.13 -10.96
CA HIS A 55 23.36 14.29 -10.59
C HIS A 55 23.56 15.11 -11.87
N HIS A 56 22.80 16.19 -12.02
CA HIS A 56 23.11 17.23 -12.99
C HIS A 56 24.46 17.81 -12.57
N GLY A 57 25.51 17.42 -13.30
CA GLY A 57 26.83 18.03 -13.22
C GLY A 57 26.82 19.47 -13.69
#